data_AF-A0A819MG28-F1
#
_entry.id   AF-A0A819MG28-F1
#
_cell.length_a   1.000
_cell.length_b   1.000
_cell.length_c   1.000
_cell.angle_alpha   90.00
_cell.angle_beta   90.00
_cell.angle_gamma   90.00
#
_symmetry.space_group_name_H-M   'P 1'
#
loop_
_entity.id
_entity.type
_entity.pdbx_description
1 polymer ?
#
loop_
_entity_poly.entity_id
_entity_poly.type
_entity_poly.pdbx_seq_one_letter_code
_entity_poly.pdbx_strand_id
1 'polypeptide(L)' 'IHNFSNHAYTSYDIPLPKSDPNIERIQNVKEIFNTNQLKYGGSGTFHNEQIEINRNNMILTVALPPLSTIILDETLI' A
#
# COMPACT_ATOMS: atom_id res chain seq x y z
N ILE A 1 1.50 -6.55 0.74
CA ILE A 1 2.24 -5.87 1.83
C ILE A 1 1.76 -6.41 3.15
N HIS A 2 2.67 -6.77 4.07
CA HIS A 2 2.33 -7.36 5.35
C HIS A 2 2.85 -6.48 6.50
N ASN A 3 1.99 -6.18 7.47
CA ASN A 3 2.39 -5.61 8.75
C ASN A 3 2.13 -6.62 9.85
N PHE A 4 3.18 -7.30 10.31
CA PHE A 4 3.10 -8.27 11.41
C PHE A 4 3.29 -7.63 12.80
N SER A 5 3.42 -6.30 12.87
CA SER A 5 3.45 -5.56 14.13
C SER A 5 2.05 -5.29 14.65
N ASN A 6 1.90 -5.18 15.97
CA ASN A 6 0.70 -4.63 16.60
C ASN A 6 0.62 -3.09 16.51
N HIS A 7 1.64 -2.45 15.95
CA HIS A 7 1.66 -1.02 15.67
C HIS A 7 1.10 -0.71 14.27
N ALA A 8 0.31 0.35 14.19
CA ALA A 8 -0.26 0.84 12.94
C ALA A 8 0.54 2.05 12.43
N TYR A 9 0.62 2.21 11.12
CA TYR A 9 1.28 3.34 10.47
C TYR A 9 0.26 4.10 9.61
N THR A 10 0.03 5.37 9.90
CA THR A 10 -0.82 6.23 9.06
C THR A 10 -0.17 6.55 7.72
N SER A 11 1.16 6.52 7.66
CA SER A 11 1.97 6.70 6.48
C SER A 11 3.23 5.85 6.63
N TYR A 12 3.49 4.98 5.67
CA TYR A 12 4.66 4.12 5.63
C TYR A 12 5.24 4.11 4.21
N ASP A 13 6.51 4.48 4.11
CA ASP A 13 7.23 4.56 2.85
C ASP A 13 7.82 3.20 2.48
N ILE A 14 7.40 2.67 1.33
CA ILE A 14 7.91 1.44 0.75
C ILE A 14 8.79 1.81 -0.45
N PRO A 15 10.11 1.53 -0.40
CA PRO A 15 10.98 1.79 -1.53
C PRO A 15 10.63 0.84 -2.68
N LEU A 16 10.46 1.41 -3.88
CA LEU A 16 10.24 0.67 -5.12
C LEU A 16 11.58 0.48 -5.87
N PRO A 17 11.75 -0.63 -6.61
CA PRO A 17 12.99 -0.91 -7.32
C PRO A 17 13.19 0.03 -8.51
N LYS A 18 14.16 0.95 -8.39
CA LYS A 18 14.52 1.91 -9.46
C LYS A 18 14.99 1.26 -10.76
N SER A 19 15.48 0.04 -10.70
CA SER A 19 16.00 -0.69 -11.87
C SER A 19 14.92 -1.40 -12.68
N ASP A 20 13.68 -1.46 -12.18
CA ASP A 20 12.59 -2.14 -12.86
C ASP A 20 11.82 -1.16 -13.77
N PRO A 21 11.88 -1.31 -15.10
CA PRO A 21 11.21 -0.41 -16.03
C PRO A 21 9.67 -0.46 -15.92
N ASN A 22 9.10 -1.51 -15.31
CA ASN A 22 7.65 -1.59 -15.12
C ASN A 22 7.16 -0.64 -14.03
N ILE A 23 7.98 -0.34 -13.02
CA ILE A 23 7.63 0.60 -11.94
C ILE A 23 7.38 2.00 -12.50
N GLU A 24 8.19 2.44 -13.47
CA GLU A 24 8.01 3.74 -14.13
C GLU A 24 6.71 3.82 -14.93
N ARG A 25 6.22 2.68 -15.40
CA ARG A 25 4.99 2.56 -16.19
C ARG A 25 3.73 2.47 -15.35
N ILE A 26 3.83 2.33 -14.03
CA ILE A 26 2.68 2.32 -13.14
C ILE A 26 1.95 3.66 -13.26
N GLN A 27 0.72 3.64 -13.77
CA GLN A 27 -0.15 4.81 -13.88
C GLN A 27 -0.93 5.03 -12.60
N ASN A 28 -1.43 3.96 -12.00
CA ASN A 28 -2.30 3.99 -10.83
C ASN A 28 -2.07 2.76 -9.95
N VAL A 29 -2.24 2.93 -8.64
CA VAL A 29 -2.23 1.83 -7.66
C VAL A 29 -3.47 1.97 -6.79
N LYS A 30 -4.19 0.88 -6.59
CA LYS A 30 -5.38 0.86 -5.72
C LYS A 30 -5.31 -0.31 -4.75
N GLU A 31 -5.82 -0.10 -3.55
CA GLU A 31 -6.06 -1.21 -2.62
C GLU A 31 -7.25 -2.04 -3.10
N ILE A 32 -7.03 -3.33 -3.31
CA ILE A 32 -8.10 -4.28 -3.67
C ILE A 32 -8.51 -5.19 -2.51
N PHE A 33 -7.64 -5.34 -1.52
CA PHE A 33 -7.91 -6.18 -0.37
C PHE A 33 -7.14 -5.72 0.86
N ASN A 34 -7.80 -5.78 2.01
CA ASN A 34 -7.22 -5.43 3.30
C ASN A 34 -7.87 -6.28 4.40
N THR A 35 -7.06 -7.08 5.09
CA THR A 35 -7.55 -7.98 6.15
C THR A 35 -8.07 -7.23 7.37
N ASN A 36 -7.74 -5.95 7.54
CA ASN A 36 -8.25 -5.12 8.63
C ASN A 36 -9.67 -4.58 8.37
N GLN A 37 -10.30 -4.87 7.22
CA GLN A 37 -11.69 -4.43 6.97
C GLN A 37 -12.67 -5.03 7.99
N LEU A 38 -13.71 -4.26 8.37
CA LEU A 38 -14.71 -4.66 9.37
C LEU A 38 -15.39 -6.00 9.05
N LYS A 39 -15.67 -6.27 7.77
CA LYS A 39 -16.26 -7.55 7.32
C LYS A 39 -15.41 -8.79 7.61
N TYR A 40 -14.12 -8.62 7.92
CA TYR A 40 -13.20 -9.68 8.29
C TYR A 40 -12.86 -9.67 9.79
N GLY A 41 -13.58 -8.88 10.60
CA GLY A 41 -13.33 -8.75 12.05
C GLY A 41 -12.18 -7.80 12.40
N GLY A 42 -11.64 -7.06 11.42
CA GLY A 42 -10.67 -6.00 11.67
C GLY A 42 -11.32 -4.70 12.15
N SER A 43 -10.50 -3.69 12.41
CA SER A 43 -10.96 -2.39 12.94
C SER A 43 -11.59 -1.47 11.89
N GLY A 44 -11.37 -1.74 10.60
CA GLY A 44 -11.80 -0.88 9.49
C GLY A 44 -11.12 0.48 9.47
N THR A 45 -9.95 0.64 10.10
CA THR A 45 -9.17 1.87 10.09
C THR A 45 -8.00 1.77 9.09
N PHE A 46 -7.36 2.90 8.76
CA PHE A 46 -6.21 2.99 7.85
C PHE A 46 -6.54 2.58 6.40
N HIS A 47 -7.42 3.34 5.76
CA HIS A 47 -7.78 3.12 4.36
C HIS A 47 -6.78 3.75 3.40
N ASN A 48 -6.40 3.00 2.38
CA ASN A 48 -5.57 3.45 1.28
C ASN A 48 -6.43 3.92 0.10
N GLU A 49 -7.27 4.94 0.33
CA GLU A 49 -8.17 5.47 -0.71
C GLU A 49 -7.40 6.18 -1.84
N GLN A 50 -6.25 6.79 -1.50
CA GLN A 50 -5.33 7.40 -2.45
C GLN A 50 -3.92 6.91 -2.14
N ILE A 51 -3.41 6.04 -3.01
CA ILE A 51 -2.04 5.54 -2.93
C ILE A 51 -1.21 6.34 -3.92
N GLU A 52 -0.16 6.98 -3.43
CA GLU A 52 0.72 7.80 -4.25
C GLU A 52 2.09 7.14 -4.40
N ILE A 53 2.64 7.24 -5.62
CA ILE A 53 4.04 6.92 -5.90
C ILE A 53 4.80 8.23 -6.09
N ASN A 54 5.72 8.53 -5.19
CA ASN A 54 6.71 9.57 -5.40
C ASN A 54 7.77 9.08 -6.39
N ARG A 55 7.65 9.50 -7.66
CA ARG A 55 8.54 9.08 -8.75
C ARG A 55 9.97 9.61 -8.65
N ASN A 56 10.19 10.73 -7.95
CA ASN A 56 11.54 11.28 -7.78
C ASN A 56 12.39 10.36 -6.89
N ASN A 57 11.76 9.80 -5.85
CA ASN A 57 12.43 8.95 -4.88
C ASN A 57 12.14 7.46 -5.09
N MET A 58 11.21 7.11 -5.98
CA MET A 58 10.63 5.77 -6.15
C MET A 58 10.13 5.20 -4.82
N ILE A 59 9.21 5.92 -4.19
CA ILE A 59 8.61 5.54 -2.91
C ILE A 59 7.10 5.41 -3.11
N LEU A 60 6.55 4.28 -2.65
CA LEU A 60 5.12 4.06 -2.50
C LEU A 60 4.74 4.36 -1.05
N THR A 61 3.85 5.31 -0.82
CA THR A 61 3.40 5.65 0.54
C THR A 61 2.02 5.04 0.78
N VAL A 62 1.91 4.23 1.84
CA VAL A 62 0.66 3.54 2.21
C VAL A 62 0.40 3.61 3.71
N ALA A 63 -0.86 3.59 4.10
CA ALA A 63 -1.28 3.34 5.46
C ALA A 63 -1.27 1.83 5.73
N LEU A 64 -0.68 1.42 6.86
CA LEU A 64 -0.56 0.02 7.28
C LEU A 64 -1.28 -0.20 8.61
N PRO A 65 -2.46 -0.85 8.62
CA PRO A 65 -3.11 -1.27 9.84
C PRO A 65 -2.26 -2.31 10.61
N PRO A 66 -2.51 -2.48 11.92
CA PRO A 66 -1.77 -3.46 12.72
C PRO A 66 -2.18 -4.89 12.35
N LEU A 67 -1.24 -5.83 12.44
CA LEU A 67 -1.47 -7.27 12.21
C LEU A 67 -2.26 -7.56 10.92
N SER A 68 -1.90 -6.90 9.82
CA SER A 68 -2.71 -6.88 8.60
C SER A 68 -1.93 -7.24 7.35
N THR A 69 -2.67 -7.65 6.32
CA THR A 69 -2.18 -7.81 4.95
C THR A 69 -3.01 -6.95 4.02
N ILE A 70 -2.31 -6.18 3.19
CA ILE A 70 -2.88 -5.35 2.12
C ILE A 70 -2.41 -5.90 0.77
N ILE A 71 -3.35 -6.02 -0.17
CA ILE A 71 -3.06 -6.34 -1.58
C ILE A 71 -3.43 -5.14 -2.42
N LEU A 72 -2.48 -4.75 -3.27
CA LEU A 72 -2.60 -3.64 -4.20
C LEU A 72 -2.67 -4.19 -5.62
N ASP A 73 -3.41 -3.50 -6.47
CA ASP A 73 -3.47 -3.71 -7.91
C ASP A 73 -2.89 -2.49 -8.61
N GLU A 74 -1.99 -2.72 -9.56
CA GLU A 74 -1.33 -1.68 -10.34
C GLU A 74 -1.84 -1.69 -11.78
N THR A 75 -2.02 -0.51 -12.35
CA THR A 75 -2.38 -0.34 -13.76
C THR A 75 -1.22 0.30 -14.48
N LEU A 76 -0.75 -0.33 -15.57
CA LEU A 76 0.39 0.15 -16.36
C LEU A 76 -0.08 0.95 -17.59
N ILE A 77 0.79 1.85 -18.06
CA ILE A 77 0.69 2.53 -19.37
C ILE A 77 1.21 1.61 -20.48
#